data_AF-A0A936SPW7-F1
#
_entry.id   AF-A0A936SPW7-F1
#
_cell.length_a   1.000
_cell.length_b   1.000
_cell.length_c   1.000
_cell.angle_alpha   90.00
_cell.angle_beta   90.00
_cell.angle_gamma   90.00
#
_symmetry.space_group_name_H-M   'P 1'
#
loop_
_entity.id
_entity.type
_entity.pdbx_description
1 polymer ?
#
loop_
_entity_poly.entity_id
_entity_poly.type
_entity_poly.pdbx_seq_one_letter_code
_entity_poly.pdbx_strand_id
1 'polypeptide(L)'
;MGEVDTGYSLLRAAEEDNRRLLALCIMGTAILALAFVLTILNKRGASPESIVAGSGLVLVIFATVLVATLAKSDQQLTAPIGILGAIAGYLFGKSTKGAEAEQKPQKAGSP
;
A
#
# COMPACT_ATOMS: atom_id res chain seq x y z
N MET A 1 31.90 -34.09 7.24
CA MET A 1 31.13 -33.52 6.11
C MET A 1 29.63 -33.40 6.39
N GLY A 2 29.00 -34.23 7.25
CA GLY A 2 27.54 -34.20 7.49
C GLY A 2 26.99 -33.19 8.51
N GLU A 3 27.78 -32.75 9.50
CA GLU A 3 27.32 -31.74 10.49
C GLU A 3 27.15 -30.34 9.87
N VAL A 4 28.02 -29.98 8.94
CA VAL A 4 27.99 -28.66 8.28
C VAL A 4 26.74 -28.51 7.40
N ASP A 5 26.34 -29.57 6.70
CA ASP A 5 25.15 -29.59 5.82
C ASP A 5 23.84 -29.46 6.62
N THR A 6 23.82 -30.04 7.83
CA THR A 6 22.67 -29.97 8.75
C THR A 6 22.52 -28.57 9.35
N GLY A 7 23.64 -27.89 9.66
CA GLY A 7 23.62 -26.50 10.12
C GLY A 7 23.10 -25.52 9.08
N TYR A 8 23.51 -25.67 7.81
CA TYR A 8 23.04 -24.81 6.71
C TYR A 8 21.56 -25.00 6.37
N SER A 9 21.06 -26.24 6.43
CA SER A 9 19.64 -26.53 6.18
C SER A 9 18.74 -26.00 7.30
N LEU A 10 19.17 -26.06 8.56
CA LEU A 10 18.45 -25.46 9.70
C LEU A 10 18.40 -23.93 9.62
N LEU A 11 19.50 -23.27 9.22
CA LEU A 11 19.52 -21.81 9.05
C LEU A 11 18.57 -21.35 7.93
N ARG A 12 18.50 -22.08 6.81
CA ARG A 12 17.56 -21.77 5.72
C ARG A 12 16.10 -21.99 6.12
N ALA A 13 15.81 -23.03 6.90
CA ALA A 13 14.47 -23.30 7.39
C ALA A 13 13.98 -22.18 8.34
N ALA A 14 14.83 -21.74 9.27
CA ALA A 14 14.51 -20.66 10.19
C ALA A 14 14.29 -19.30 9.48
N GLU A 15 15.03 -19.03 8.40
CA GLU A 15 14.89 -17.79 7.62
C GLU A 15 13.55 -17.73 6.85
N GLU A 16 13.10 -18.85 6.28
CA GLU A 16 11.79 -18.91 5.61
C GLU A 16 10.63 -18.77 6.59
N ASP A 17 10.75 -19.31 7.80
CA ASP A 17 9.71 -19.19 8.83
C ASP A 17 9.59 -17.77 9.38
N ASN A 18 10.72 -17.10 9.67
CA ASN A 18 10.71 -15.70 10.10
C ASN A 18 10.08 -14.79 9.03
N ARG A 19 10.37 -15.05 7.75
CA ARG A 19 9.81 -14.29 6.64
C ARG A 19 8.30 -14.48 6.49
N ARG A 20 7.81 -15.71 6.68
CA ARG A 20 6.36 -16.00 6.72
C ARG A 20 5.68 -15.35 7.91
N LEU A 21 6.33 -15.38 9.08
CA LEU A 21 5.80 -14.76 10.29
C LEU A 21 5.72 -13.24 10.16
N LEU A 22 6.75 -12.60 9.61
CA LEU A 22 6.74 -11.17 9.26
C LEU A 22 5.63 -10.84 8.27
N ALA A 23 5.47 -11.63 7.20
CA ALA A 23 4.39 -11.43 6.23
C ALA A 23 2.99 -11.55 6.87
N LEU A 24 2.80 -12.50 7.80
CA LEU A 24 1.55 -12.64 8.55
C LEU A 24 1.30 -11.44 9.47
N CYS A 25 2.32 -10.94 10.18
CA CYS A 25 2.21 -9.73 10.99
C CYS A 25 1.86 -8.51 10.14
N ILE A 26 2.48 -8.37 8.96
CA ILE A 26 2.19 -7.28 8.01
C ILE A 26 0.75 -7.38 7.50
N MET A 27 0.27 -8.58 7.13
CA MET A 27 -1.12 -8.76 6.71
C MET A 27 -2.11 -8.46 7.84
N GLY A 28 -1.84 -8.91 9.07
CA GLY A 28 -2.68 -8.63 10.22
C GLY A 28 -2.76 -7.13 10.53
N THR A 29 -1.63 -6.44 10.50
CA THR A 29 -1.58 -4.98 10.72
C THR A 29 -2.23 -4.21 9.57
N ALA A 30 -2.12 -4.67 8.32
CA ALA A 30 -2.78 -4.07 7.18
C ALA A 30 -4.31 -4.13 7.30
N ILE A 31 -4.87 -5.29 7.68
CA ILE A 31 -6.31 -5.47 7.88
C ILE A 31 -6.80 -4.59 9.04
N LEU A 32 -6.06 -4.56 10.16
CA LEU A 32 -6.40 -3.70 11.29
C LEU A 32 -6.36 -2.21 10.93
N ALA A 33 -5.33 -1.76 10.21
CA ALA A 33 -5.20 -0.39 9.76
C ALA A 33 -6.33 0.00 8.80
N LEU A 34 -6.67 -0.88 7.86
CA LEU A 34 -7.77 -0.67 6.93
C LEU A 34 -9.11 -0.57 7.66
N ALA A 35 -9.38 -1.50 8.57
CA ALA A 35 -10.59 -1.49 9.39
C ALA A 35 -10.68 -0.23 10.25
N PHE A 36 -9.57 0.22 10.82
CA PHE A 36 -9.50 1.44 11.62
C PHE A 36 -9.81 2.70 10.80
N VAL A 37 -9.16 2.84 9.63
CA VAL A 37 -9.41 3.96 8.72
C VAL A 37 -10.85 3.95 8.23
N LEU A 38 -11.37 2.80 7.79
CA LEU A 38 -12.75 2.68 7.34
C LEU A 38 -13.75 3.02 8.46
N THR A 39 -13.49 2.58 9.69
CA THR A 39 -14.34 2.86 10.85
C THR A 39 -14.36 4.36 11.18
N ILE A 40 -13.20 5.02 11.20
CA ILE A 40 -13.11 6.47 11.47
C ILE A 40 -13.80 7.28 10.39
N LEU A 41 -13.59 6.93 9.13
CA LEU A 41 -14.07 7.68 7.99
C LEU A 41 -15.58 7.51 7.79
N ASN A 42 -16.09 6.30 8.08
CA ASN A 42 -17.53 6.03 8.16
C ASN A 42 -18.18 6.81 9.32
N LYS A 43 -17.54 6.83 10.51
CA LYS A 43 -18.03 7.61 11.66
C LYS A 43 -18.08 9.11 11.41
N ARG A 44 -17.19 9.65 10.57
CA ARG A 44 -17.13 11.08 10.24
C ARG A 44 -18.02 11.50 9.08
N GLY A 45 -18.77 10.58 8.46
CA GLY A 45 -19.63 10.89 7.32
C GLY A 45 -18.85 11.44 6.12
N ALA A 46 -17.61 10.98 5.92
CA ALA A 46 -16.75 11.48 4.85
C ALA A 46 -17.32 11.13 3.47
N SER A 47 -17.00 11.96 2.46
CA SER A 47 -17.36 11.69 1.06
C SER A 47 -16.87 10.30 0.64
N PRO A 48 -17.66 9.53 -0.15
CA PRO A 48 -17.24 8.25 -0.70
C PRO A 48 -15.86 8.30 -1.38
N GLU A 49 -15.54 9.42 -2.01
CA GLU A 49 -14.26 9.64 -2.70
C GLU A 49 -13.09 9.69 -1.71
N SER A 50 -13.27 10.38 -0.58
CA SER A 50 -12.27 10.42 0.50
C SER A 50 -12.09 9.06 1.16
N ILE A 51 -13.18 8.26 1.26
CA ILE A 51 -13.12 6.90 1.78
C ILE A 51 -12.28 5.99 0.90
N VAL A 52 -12.51 6.02 -0.40
CA VAL A 52 -11.77 5.22 -1.38
C VAL A 52 -10.31 5.68 -1.47
N ALA A 53 -10.05 6.99 -1.46
CA ALA A 53 -8.69 7.53 -1.48
C ALA A 53 -7.90 7.15 -0.21
N GLY A 54 -8.50 7.29 0.97
CA GLY A 54 -7.85 6.97 2.25
C GLY A 54 -7.59 5.47 2.43
N SER A 55 -8.59 4.63 2.15
CA SER A 55 -8.45 3.17 2.22
C SER A 55 -7.48 2.64 1.14
N GLY A 56 -7.54 3.20 -0.06
CA GLY A 56 -6.65 2.86 -1.17
C GLY A 56 -5.18 3.23 -0.87
N LEU A 57 -4.91 4.38 -0.25
CA LEU A 57 -3.56 4.76 0.19
C LEU A 57 -2.97 3.71 1.15
N VAL A 58 -3.75 3.32 2.16
CA VAL A 58 -3.35 2.30 3.14
C VAL A 58 -3.04 0.98 2.43
N LEU A 59 -3.92 0.53 1.53
CA LEU A 59 -3.71 -0.70 0.76
C LEU A 59 -2.45 -0.65 -0.10
N VAL A 60 -2.17 0.46 -0.79
CA VAL A 60 -0.96 0.59 -1.62
C VAL A 60 0.31 0.51 -0.78
N ILE A 61 0.35 1.17 0.38
CA ILE A 61 1.51 1.13 1.28
C ILE A 61 1.76 -0.30 1.76
N PHE A 62 0.74 -0.95 2.31
CA PHE A 62 0.88 -2.32 2.83
C PHE A 62 1.16 -3.35 1.73
N ALA A 63 0.56 -3.21 0.55
CA ALA A 63 0.85 -4.07 -0.58
C ALA A 63 2.31 -3.94 -1.03
N THR A 64 2.88 -2.73 -1.02
CA THR A 64 4.29 -2.51 -1.36
C THR A 64 5.22 -3.20 -0.35
N VAL A 65 4.93 -3.05 0.94
CA VAL A 65 5.71 -3.70 2.02
C VAL A 65 5.58 -5.23 1.97
N LEU A 66 4.37 -5.74 1.68
CA LEU A 66 4.13 -7.17 1.53
C LEU A 66 4.89 -7.75 0.33
N VAL A 67 4.87 -7.05 -0.80
CA VAL A 67 5.62 -7.43 -2.01
C VAL A 67 7.12 -7.42 -1.74
N ALA A 68 7.64 -6.38 -1.07
CA ALA A 68 9.05 -6.29 -0.67
C ALA A 68 9.47 -7.43 0.25
N THR A 69 8.61 -7.82 1.19
CA THR A 69 8.89 -8.94 2.11
C THR A 69 8.71 -10.31 1.46
N LEU A 70 7.94 -10.45 0.38
CA LEU A 70 7.70 -11.71 -0.32
C LEU A 70 8.59 -11.97 -1.53
N ALA A 71 9.22 -10.94 -2.13
CA ALA A 71 10.10 -11.13 -3.28
C ALA A 71 11.45 -11.75 -2.90
N LYS A 72 11.77 -12.89 -3.54
CA LYS A 72 13.08 -13.55 -3.39
C LYS A 72 14.17 -12.88 -4.25
N SER A 73 13.79 -12.02 -5.18
CA SER A 73 14.70 -11.26 -6.05
C SER A 73 14.07 -9.95 -6.52
N ASP A 74 14.88 -8.93 -6.80
CA ASP A 74 14.41 -7.60 -7.23
C ASP A 74 13.59 -7.63 -8.53
N GLN A 75 13.88 -8.58 -9.42
CA GLN A 75 13.12 -8.74 -10.67
C GLN A 75 11.64 -9.12 -10.42
N GLN A 76 11.34 -9.80 -9.30
CA GLN A 76 9.96 -10.12 -8.92
C GLN A 76 9.21 -8.90 -8.34
N LEU A 77 9.92 -7.83 -7.98
CA LEU A 77 9.33 -6.60 -7.46
C LEU A 77 8.83 -5.67 -8.56
N THR A 78 9.49 -5.64 -9.72
CA THR A 78 9.22 -4.65 -10.78
C THR A 78 7.78 -4.66 -11.29
N ALA A 79 7.23 -5.85 -11.57
CA ALA A 79 5.86 -5.95 -12.10
C ALA A 79 4.79 -5.56 -11.06
N PRO A 80 4.81 -6.07 -9.82
CA PRO A 80 3.91 -5.60 -8.77
C PRO A 80 4.03 -4.10 -8.47
N ILE A 81 5.25 -3.55 -8.43
CA ILE A 81 5.48 -2.11 -8.18
C ILE A 81 4.82 -1.27 -9.28
N GLY A 82 4.94 -1.67 -10.55
CA GLY A 82 4.28 -0.97 -11.66
C GLY A 82 2.76 -0.92 -11.52
N ILE A 83 2.13 -2.04 -11.12
CA ILE A 83 0.69 -2.12 -10.90
C ILE A 83 0.28 -1.23 -9.71
N LEU A 84 1.02 -1.29 -8.60
CA LEU A 84 0.76 -0.45 -7.42
C LEU A 84 0.90 1.04 -7.75
N GLY A 85 1.90 1.41 -8.56
CA GLY A 85 2.07 2.78 -9.05
C GLY A 85 0.91 3.25 -9.91
N ALA A 86 0.37 2.41 -10.80
CA ALA A 86 -0.80 2.73 -11.60
C ALA A 86 -2.07 2.92 -10.74
N ILE A 87 -2.26 2.07 -9.73
CA ILE A 87 -3.38 2.18 -8.77
C ILE A 87 -3.26 3.46 -7.96
N ALA A 88 -2.07 3.77 -7.44
CA ALA A 88 -1.81 5.02 -6.75
C ALA A 88 -2.08 6.23 -7.66
N GLY A 89 -1.58 6.22 -8.89
CA GLY A 89 -1.82 7.27 -9.88
C GLY A 89 -3.30 7.48 -10.18
N TYR A 90 -4.11 6.43 -10.28
CA TYR A 90 -5.56 6.54 -10.47
C TYR A 90 -6.26 7.15 -9.24
N LEU A 91 -5.90 6.69 -8.03
CA LEU A 91 -6.52 7.15 -6.78
C LEU A 91 -6.15 8.61 -6.45
N PHE A 92 -4.90 9.00 -6.65
CA PHE A 92 -4.41 10.35 -6.32
C PHE A 92 -4.54 11.33 -7.49
N GLY A 93 -4.48 10.86 -8.74
CA GLY A 93 -4.61 11.71 -9.92
C GLY A 93 -5.98 12.37 -10.08
N LYS A 94 -7.04 11.78 -9.51
CA LYS A 94 -8.38 12.42 -9.49
C LYS A 94 -8.51 13.52 -8.43
N SER A 95 -7.74 13.47 -7.34
CA SER A 95 -7.83 14.47 -6.25
C SER A 95 -7.27 15.84 -6.66
N THR A 96 -6.24 15.86 -7.52
CA THR A 96 -5.66 17.09 -8.06
C THR A 96 -6.59 17.79 -9.06
N LYS A 97 -7.32 17.02 -9.88
CA LYS A 97 -8.23 17.59 -10.90
C LYS A 97 -9.44 18.34 -10.31
N GLY A 98 -9.79 18.07 -9.05
CA GLY A 98 -10.81 18.82 -8.31
C GLY A 98 -10.28 20.11 -7.67
N ALA A 99 -9.02 20.14 -7.25
CA ALA A 99 -8.42 21.30 -6.60
C ALA A 99 -8.03 22.43 -7.59
N GLU A 100 -7.71 22.08 -8.85
CA GLU A 100 -7.36 23.06 -9.89
C GLU A 100 -8.59 23.74 -10.54
N ALA A 101 -9.81 23.24 -10.31
CA ALA A 101 -11.03 23.82 -10.88
C ALA A 101 -11.59 25.04 -10.10
N GLU A 102 -11.13 25.29 -8.88
CA GLU A 102 -11.63 26.38 -8.02
C GLU A 102 -10.71 27.63 -7.95
N GLN A 103 -9.64 27.69 -8.74
CA GLN A 103 -8.79 28.89 -8.86
C GLN A 103 -8.72 29.40 -10.30
N LYS A 104 -9.86 29.81 -10.85
CA LYS A 104 -9.86 30.79 -11.95
C LYS A 104 -10.28 32.15 -11.37
N PRO A 105 -9.39 33.16 -11.30
CA PRO A 105 -9.77 34.47 -10.79
C PRO A 105 -10.83 35.06 -11.70
N GLN A 106 -11.97 35.39 -11.10
CA GLN A 106 -13.08 36.11 -11.70
C GLN A 106 -12.60 37.51 -12.09
N LYS A 107 -12.08 37.66 -13.30
CA LYS A 107 -11.83 38.97 -13.88
C LYS A 107 -13.19 39.53 -14.33
N ALA A 108 -13.70 40.46 -13.53
CA ALA A 108 -14.87 41.26 -13.80
C ALA A 108 -14.82 41.85 -15.23
N GLY A 109 -15.82 41.51 -16.05
CA GLY A 109 -16.44 42.52 -16.92
C GLY A 109 -17.34 43.37 -16.01
N SER A 110 -17.60 44.65 -16.21
CA SER A 110 -17.56 45.59 -17.34
C SER A 110 -17.94 46.96 -16.71
N PRO A 111 -18.22 48.06 -17.44
CA PRO A 111 -17.99 48.40 -18.85
C PRO A 111 -16.86 49.41 -19.07
#